data_AF-A0A8T3LI76-F1
#
_entry.id   AF-A0A8T3LI76-F1
#
_cell.length_a   1.000
_cell.length_b   1.000
_cell.length_c   1.000
_cell.angle_alpha   90.00
_cell.angle_beta   90.00
_cell.angle_gamma   90.00
#
_symmetry.space_group_name_H-M   'P 1'
#
loop_
_entity.id
_entity.type
_entity.pdbx_description
1 polymer ?
#
loop_
_entity_poly.entity_id
_entity_poly.type
_entity_poly.pdbx_seq_one_letter_code
_entity_poly.pdbx_strand_id
1 'polypeptide(L)'
;MNRSNDLYQKVTDEIIAALEKGVLPWVRPWREGEPVVPMNALSGRFYHGINIPLLWNSAERQGYENDRWLTFTQIRNAGGNIHKGERSTLAVFYLPQQREVVDSNGNTVLDADGNPKVMSYAVVREFRLFNIQQCEG
;
A
#
# COMPACT_ATOMS: atom_id res chain seq x y z
N MET A 1 4.71 17.46 12.60
CA MET A 1 3.80 17.04 11.51
C MET A 1 3.54 15.55 11.64
N ASN A 2 2.27 15.16 11.82
CA ASN A 2 1.89 13.76 12.01
C ASN A 2 1.97 13.01 10.66
N ARG A 3 3.02 12.20 10.44
CA ARG A 3 3.28 11.51 9.15
C ARG A 3 2.09 10.68 8.66
N SER A 4 1.26 10.16 9.57
CA SER A 4 0.08 9.39 9.20
C SER A 4 -1.00 10.26 8.55
N ASN A 5 -1.23 11.48 9.04
CA ASN A 5 -2.18 12.41 8.41
C ASN A 5 -1.75 12.80 6.99
N ASP A 6 -0.44 12.96 6.78
CA ASP A 6 0.12 13.23 5.46
C ASP A 6 -0.13 12.06 4.47
N LEU A 7 -0.02 10.82 4.93
CA LEU A 7 -0.32 9.65 4.09
C LEU A 7 -1.81 9.56 3.71
N TYR A 8 -2.72 9.76 4.66
CA TYR A 8 -4.15 9.77 4.35
C TYR A 8 -4.49 10.85 3.32
N GLN A 9 -3.90 12.04 3.47
CA GLN A 9 -4.11 13.13 2.53
C GLN A 9 -3.58 12.79 1.13
N LYS A 10 -2.35 12.28 1.00
CA LYS A 10 -1.78 11.86 -0.29
C LYS A 10 -2.65 10.84 -1.02
N VAL A 11 -3.14 9.83 -0.31
CA VAL A 11 -4.01 8.81 -0.90
C VAL A 11 -5.34 9.44 -1.36
N THR A 12 -5.90 10.33 -0.54
CA THR A 12 -7.14 11.04 -0.87
C THR A 12 -6.95 11.93 -2.11
N ASP A 13 -5.85 12.68 -2.17
CA ASP A 13 -5.54 13.56 -3.30
C ASP A 13 -5.36 12.78 -4.61
N GLU A 14 -4.72 11.61 -4.57
CA GLU A 14 -4.60 10.74 -5.75
C GLU A 14 -5.97 10.22 -6.23
N ILE A 15 -6.88 9.90 -5.29
CA ILE A 15 -8.24 9.47 -5.63
C ILE A 15 -9.02 10.64 -6.24
N ILE A 16 -8.95 11.83 -5.63
CA ILE A 16 -9.61 13.03 -6.14
C ILE A 16 -9.10 13.34 -7.55
N ALA A 17 -7.78 13.31 -7.77
CA ALA A 17 -7.18 13.57 -9.08
C ALA A 17 -7.59 12.55 -10.15
N ALA A 18 -7.86 11.30 -9.77
CA ALA A 18 -8.42 10.29 -10.69
C ALA A 18 -9.87 10.62 -11.05
N LEU A 19 -10.68 10.98 -10.04
CA LEU A 19 -12.09 11.34 -10.22
C LEU A 19 -12.28 12.59 -11.07
N GLU A 20 -11.43 13.61 -10.90
CA GLU A 20 -11.44 14.83 -11.71
C GLU A 20 -11.17 14.56 -13.20
N LYS A 21 -10.47 13.45 -13.50
CA LYS A 21 -10.23 12.96 -14.87
C LYS A 21 -11.33 12.05 -15.40
N GLY A 22 -12.42 11.88 -14.64
CA GLY A 22 -13.53 11.00 -14.98
C GLY A 22 -13.23 9.51 -14.79
N VAL A 23 -12.14 9.15 -14.11
CA VAL A 23 -11.75 7.76 -13.86
C VAL A 23 -12.23 7.37 -12.46
N LEU A 24 -13.01 6.29 -12.37
CA LEU A 24 -13.38 5.68 -11.09
C LEU A 24 -12.31 4.66 -10.68
N PRO A 25 -11.40 4.97 -9.74
CA PRO A 25 -10.21 4.14 -9.52
C PRO A 25 -10.52 2.77 -8.89
N TRP A 26 -11.68 2.60 -8.27
CA TRP A 26 -12.17 1.33 -7.71
C TRP A 26 -12.94 0.47 -8.73
N VAL A 27 -13.27 1.02 -9.90
CA VAL A 27 -13.85 0.25 -11.00
C VAL A 27 -12.70 -0.34 -11.79
N ARG A 28 -12.74 -1.66 -12.00
CA ARG A 28 -11.75 -2.32 -12.85
C ARG A 28 -11.80 -1.68 -14.25
N PRO A 29 -10.67 -1.27 -14.82
CA PRO A 29 -10.64 -0.62 -16.14
C PRO A 29 -10.89 -1.57 -17.33
N TRP A 30 -11.44 -2.78 -17.08
CA TRP A 30 -11.68 -3.81 -18.09
C TRP A 30 -10.47 -4.17 -18.96
N ARG A 31 -9.25 -3.98 -18.42
CA ARG A 31 -8.01 -4.37 -19.10
C ARG A 31 -7.91 -5.88 -19.27
N GLU A 32 -7.49 -6.27 -20.48
CA GLU A 32 -7.02 -7.62 -20.79
C GLU A 32 -5.64 -7.82 -20.16
N GLY A 33 -5.43 -8.92 -19.42
CA GLY A 33 -4.18 -9.18 -18.70
C GLY A 33 -4.38 -9.99 -17.41
N GLU A 34 -3.34 -10.74 -17.02
CA GLU A 34 -3.29 -11.48 -15.76
C GLU A 34 -2.07 -11.09 -14.90
N PRO A 35 -2.24 -10.94 -13.57
CA PRO A 35 -3.47 -11.22 -12.80
C PRO A 35 -4.53 -10.11 -12.94
N VAL A 36 -5.78 -10.45 -12.61
CA VAL A 36 -6.92 -9.51 -12.61
C VAL A 36 -6.84 -8.49 -11.45
N VAL A 37 -6.20 -8.89 -10.35
CA VAL A 37 -6.02 -8.07 -9.15
C VAL A 37 -4.52 -7.86 -8.94
N PRO A 38 -4.07 -6.65 -8.55
CA PRO A 38 -2.67 -6.38 -8.31
C PRO A 38 -2.07 -7.40 -7.35
N MET A 39 -0.94 -7.99 -7.72
CA MET A 39 -0.26 -9.00 -6.92
C MET A 39 1.23 -8.73 -6.81
N ASN A 40 1.84 -9.23 -5.74
CA ASN A 40 3.29 -9.23 -5.63
C ASN A 40 3.89 -10.28 -6.58
N ALA A 41 4.80 -9.87 -7.46
CA ALA A 41 5.27 -10.73 -8.54
C ALA A 41 6.07 -11.96 -8.04
N LEU A 42 6.81 -11.82 -6.94
CA LEU A 42 7.63 -12.89 -6.38
C LEU A 42 6.84 -13.82 -5.44
N SER A 43 6.06 -13.25 -4.52
CA SER A 43 5.38 -14.06 -3.49
C SER A 43 4.04 -14.64 -3.92
N GLY A 44 3.47 -14.20 -5.04
CA GLY A 44 2.16 -14.66 -5.49
C GLY A 44 0.98 -14.02 -4.75
N ARG A 45 1.22 -13.20 -3.71
CA ARG A 45 0.16 -12.67 -2.84
C ARG A 45 -0.52 -11.46 -3.47
N PHE A 46 -1.85 -11.45 -3.48
CA PHE A 46 -2.64 -10.29 -3.90
C PHE A 46 -2.49 -9.13 -2.92
N TYR A 47 -2.52 -7.90 -3.46
CA TYR A 47 -2.71 -6.70 -2.67
C TYR A 47 -4.20 -6.53 -2.35
N HIS A 48 -4.49 -5.82 -1.27
CA HIS A 48 -5.84 -5.69 -0.72
C HIS A 48 -6.18 -4.24 -0.37
N GLY A 49 -7.47 -3.96 -0.22
CA GLY A 49 -7.98 -2.68 0.23
C GLY A 49 -7.55 -1.55 -0.70
N ILE A 50 -7.13 -0.43 -0.12
CA ILE A 50 -6.80 0.79 -0.88
C ILE A 50 -5.63 0.62 -1.87
N ASN A 51 -4.80 -0.41 -1.72
CA ASN A 51 -3.74 -0.69 -2.68
C ASN A 51 -4.30 -1.09 -4.05
N ILE A 52 -5.45 -1.75 -4.12
CA ILE A 52 -6.05 -2.16 -5.40
C ILE A 52 -6.33 -0.95 -6.30
N PRO A 53 -7.16 0.04 -5.88
CA PRO A 53 -7.44 1.20 -6.72
C PRO A 53 -6.20 2.07 -7.00
N LEU A 54 -5.27 2.17 -6.04
CA LEU A 54 -4.02 2.92 -6.26
C LEU A 54 -3.15 2.29 -7.35
N LEU A 55 -2.99 0.97 -7.32
CA LEU A 55 -2.18 0.24 -8.28
C LEU A 55 -2.85 0.19 -9.65
N TRP A 56 -4.16 -0.04 -9.71
CA TRP A 56 -4.90 0.04 -10.97
C TRP A 56 -4.81 1.43 -11.59
N ASN A 57 -5.07 2.49 -10.83
CA ASN A 57 -4.95 3.86 -11.35
C ASN A 57 -3.54 4.15 -11.88
N SER A 58 -2.50 3.70 -11.19
CA SER A 58 -1.13 3.84 -11.67
C SER A 58 -0.88 3.08 -12.97
N ALA A 59 -1.30 1.82 -13.03
CA ALA A 59 -1.14 1.01 -14.24
C ALA A 59 -1.95 1.55 -15.42
N GLU A 60 -3.11 2.16 -15.18
CA GLU A 60 -3.90 2.84 -16.22
C GLU A 60 -3.12 4.01 -16.80
N ARG A 61 -2.64 4.89 -15.92
CA ARG A 61 -1.92 6.12 -16.29
C ARG A 61 -0.64 5.84 -17.06
N GLN A 62 0.01 4.73 -16.75
CA GLN A 62 1.31 4.35 -17.31
C GLN A 62 1.19 3.34 -18.46
N GLY A 63 -0.02 2.84 -18.75
CA GLY A 63 -0.24 1.84 -19.79
C GLY A 63 0.35 0.46 -19.46
N TYR A 64 0.37 0.06 -18.19
CA TYR A 64 0.80 -1.29 -17.81
C TYR A 64 -0.31 -2.32 -18.07
N GLU A 65 0.07 -3.41 -18.72
CA GLU A 65 -0.77 -4.55 -19.09
C GLU A 65 -0.74 -5.64 -18.02
N ASN A 66 0.30 -5.68 -17.19
CA ASN A 66 0.46 -6.67 -16.13
C ASN A 66 0.31 -6.06 -14.74
N ASP A 67 -0.53 -6.65 -13.90
CA ASP A 67 -0.77 -6.20 -12.52
C ASP A 67 0.18 -6.85 -11.49
N ARG A 68 1.44 -7.07 -11.88
CA ARG A 68 2.50 -7.60 -11.00
C ARG A 68 3.42 -6.48 -10.53
N TRP A 69 3.59 -6.42 -9.22
CA TRP A 69 4.30 -5.33 -8.55
C TRP A 69 5.36 -5.85 -7.58
N LEU A 70 6.44 -5.09 -7.42
CA LEU A 70 7.58 -5.40 -6.56
C LEU A 70 8.11 -4.18 -5.83
N THR A 71 8.73 -4.39 -4.68
CA THR A 71 9.52 -3.34 -4.02
C THR A 71 10.89 -3.22 -4.65
N PHE A 72 11.54 -2.07 -4.50
CA PHE A 72 12.93 -1.87 -4.96
C PHE A 72 13.87 -2.97 -4.46
N THR A 73 13.78 -3.31 -3.18
CA THR A 73 14.61 -4.36 -2.57
C THR A 73 14.34 -5.73 -3.17
N GLN A 74 13.08 -6.06 -3.47
CA GLN A 74 12.74 -7.32 -4.15
C GLN A 74 13.37 -7.40 -5.54
N ILE A 75 13.29 -6.31 -6.32
CA ILE A 75 13.88 -6.24 -7.66
C ILE A 75 15.39 -6.47 -7.59
N ARG A 76 16.08 -5.75 -6.69
CA ARG A 76 17.53 -5.91 -6.49
C ARG A 76 17.94 -7.30 -6.05
N ASN A 77 17.20 -7.89 -5.11
CA ASN A 77 17.48 -9.23 -4.62
C ASN A 77 17.24 -10.31 -5.68
N ALA A 78 16.35 -10.06 -6.65
CA ALA A 78 16.13 -10.93 -7.79
C ALA A 78 17.18 -10.74 -8.92
N GLY A 79 18.13 -9.80 -8.76
CA GLY A 79 19.13 -9.48 -9.78
C GLY A 79 18.67 -8.46 -10.82
N GLY A 80 17.44 -7.96 -10.71
CA GLY A 80 16.87 -6.98 -11.62
C GLY A 80 17.26 -5.54 -11.29
N ASN A 81 16.89 -4.64 -12.19
CA ASN A 81 17.05 -3.20 -12.08
C ASN A 81 15.79 -2.49 -12.58
N ILE A 82 15.67 -1.20 -12.29
CA ILE A 82 14.55 -0.37 -12.76
C ILE A 82 15.05 0.51 -13.89
N HIS A 83 14.28 0.63 -14.97
CA HIS A 83 14.60 1.52 -16.07
C HIS A 83 14.80 2.96 -15.57
N LYS A 84 15.80 3.65 -16.14
CA LYS A 84 16.14 5.01 -15.70
C LYS A 84 14.99 5.97 -15.99
N GLY A 85 14.57 6.70 -14.95
CA GLY A 85 13.50 7.71 -15.04
C GLY A 85 12.13 7.22 -14.61
N GLU A 86 11.97 5.91 -14.38
CA GLU A 86 10.73 5.33 -13.86
C GLU A 86 10.40 5.83 -12.45
N ARG A 87 9.09 5.97 -12.19
CA ARG A 87 8.58 6.44 -10.90
C ARG A 87 7.83 5.32 -10.19
N SER A 88 8.08 5.21 -8.89
CA SER A 88 7.34 4.29 -8.03
C SER A 88 5.88 4.69 -7.84
N THR A 89 5.05 3.71 -7.54
CA THR A 89 3.67 3.86 -7.09
C THR A 89 3.58 3.75 -5.57
N LEU A 90 2.76 4.62 -4.96
CA LEU A 90 2.48 4.61 -3.53
C LEU A 90 1.60 3.39 -3.17
N ALA A 91 1.98 2.69 -2.10
CA ALA A 91 1.15 1.66 -1.48
C ALA A 91 1.16 1.81 0.05
N VAL A 92 0.12 1.30 0.69
CA VAL A 92 -0.15 1.42 2.12
C VAL A 92 -0.08 0.06 2.79
N PHE A 93 0.73 -0.04 3.83
CA PHE A 93 0.82 -1.19 4.72
C PHE A 93 0.05 -0.88 6.00
N TYR A 94 -0.85 -1.81 6.36
CA TYR A 94 -1.67 -1.72 7.55
C TYR A 94 -1.33 -2.90 8.46
N LEU A 95 -0.84 -2.60 9.67
CA LEU A 95 -0.49 -3.59 10.68
C LEU A 95 -1.26 -3.33 11.97
N PRO A 96 -2.30 -4.13 12.28
CA PRO A 96 -2.93 -4.11 13.59
C PRO A 96 -1.90 -4.40 14.68
N GLN A 97 -1.97 -3.66 15.78
CA GLN A 97 -1.12 -3.79 16.95
C GLN A 97 -1.96 -3.65 18.22
N GLN A 98 -1.48 -4.26 19.28
CA GLN A 98 -2.07 -4.17 20.61
C GLN A 98 -0.98 -3.77 21.60
N ARG A 99 -1.32 -2.91 22.56
CA ARG A 99 -0.44 -2.60 23.68
C ARG A 99 -1.23 -2.48 24.96
N GLU A 100 -0.60 -2.86 26.07
CA GLU A 100 -1.13 -2.57 27.40
C GLU A 100 -1.14 -1.05 27.64
N VAL A 101 -2.20 -0.59 28.29
CA VAL A 101 -2.35 0.80 28.69
C VAL A 101 -1.59 0.99 29.99
N VAL A 102 -0.68 1.97 30.01
CA VAL A 102 0.05 2.37 31.21
C VAL A 102 -0.42 3.75 31.67
N ASP A 103 -0.40 3.99 32.98
CA ASP A 103 -0.67 5.30 33.57
C ASP A 103 0.53 6.25 33.42
N SER A 104 0.39 7.48 33.90
CA SER A 104 1.44 8.51 33.87
C SER A 104 2.70 8.12 34.66
N ASN A 105 2.60 7.15 35.57
CA ASN A 105 3.68 6.65 36.42
C ASN A 105 4.29 5.35 35.88
N GLY A 106 3.79 4.83 34.74
CA GLY A 106 4.26 3.60 34.10
C GLY A 106 3.62 2.31 34.63
N ASN A 107 2.58 2.38 35.46
CA ASN A 107 1.88 1.18 35.94
C ASN A 107 0.82 0.72 34.93
N THR A 108 0.67 -0.58 34.76
CA THR A 108 -0.39 -1.17 33.93
C THR A 108 -1.77 -0.82 34.48
N VAL A 109 -2.61 -0.22 33.64
CA VAL A 109 -4.02 0.04 33.95
C VAL A 109 -4.78 -1.27 33.81
N LEU A 110 -5.56 -1.63 34.83
CA LEU A 110 -6.40 -2.83 34.79
C LEU A 110 -7.82 -2.50 34.30
N ASP A 111 -8.49 -3.49 33.74
CA ASP A 111 -9.92 -3.44 33.41
C ASP A 111 -10.81 -3.81 34.63
N ALA A 112 -12.13 -3.90 34.42
CA ALA A 112 -13.08 -4.20 35.47
C ALA A 112 -12.92 -5.60 36.08
N ASP A 113 -12.27 -6.52 35.36
CA ASP A 113 -12.04 -7.90 35.76
C ASP A 113 -10.64 -8.11 36.36
N GLY A 114 -9.84 -7.04 36.48
CA GLY A 114 -8.49 -7.08 37.03
C GLY A 114 -7.40 -7.50 36.02
N ASN A 115 -7.71 -7.59 34.73
CA ASN A 115 -6.73 -7.91 33.69
C ASN A 115 -6.08 -6.64 33.13
N PRO A 116 -4.86 -6.72 32.55
CA PRO A 116 -4.25 -5.60 31.83
C PRO A 116 -5.18 -5.04 30.75
N LYS A 117 -5.49 -3.75 30.85
CA LYS A 117 -6.28 -3.05 29.85
C LYS A 117 -5.47 -2.94 28.56
N VAL A 118 -5.96 -3.56 27.49
CA VAL A 118 -5.32 -3.53 26.17
C VAL A 118 -5.96 -2.47 25.28
N MET A 119 -5.15 -1.65 24.62
CA MET A 119 -5.58 -0.77 23.55
C MET A 119 -5.15 -1.32 22.19
N SER A 120 -6.11 -1.43 21.28
CA SER A 120 -5.86 -1.78 19.87
C SER A 120 -5.62 -0.52 19.04
N TYR A 121 -4.59 -0.54 18.21
CA TYR A 121 -4.29 0.53 17.24
C TYR A 121 -3.68 -0.07 15.97
N ALA A 122 -3.57 0.73 14.91
CA ALA A 122 -2.92 0.28 13.68
C ALA A 122 -1.69 1.11 13.37
N VAL A 123 -0.62 0.43 12.99
CA VAL A 123 0.54 1.06 12.37
C VAL A 123 0.29 1.11 10.87
N VAL A 124 0.18 2.32 10.35
CA VAL A 124 0.03 2.58 8.92
C VAL A 124 1.35 3.12 8.37
N ARG A 125 1.85 2.53 7.29
CA ARG A 125 3.11 2.95 6.66
C ARG A 125 2.94 3.01 5.15
N GLU A 126 3.54 4.02 4.53
CA GLU A 126 3.69 4.00 3.08
C GLU A 126 4.89 3.13 2.68
N PHE A 127 4.78 2.50 1.52
CA PHE A 127 5.90 1.89 0.83
C PHE A 127 5.75 2.10 -0.68
N ARG A 128 6.82 1.80 -1.41
CA ARG A 128 6.95 2.09 -2.84
C ARG A 128 7.02 0.80 -3.65
N LEU A 129 6.16 0.72 -4.65
CA LEU A 129 6.07 -0.40 -5.58
C LEU A 129 6.42 0.04 -6.99
N PHE A 130 6.98 -0.89 -7.74
CA PHE A 130 7.23 -0.77 -9.17
C PHE A 130 6.54 -1.93 -9.87
N ASN A 131 5.96 -1.66 -11.03
CA ASN A 131 5.41 -2.68 -11.89
C ASN A 131 6.57 -3.47 -12.53
N ILE A 132 6.36 -4.75 -12.83
CA ILE A 132 7.38 -5.57 -13.52
C ILE A 132 7.78 -4.98 -14.87
N GLN A 133 6.88 -4.26 -15.57
CA GLN A 133 7.17 -3.61 -16.84
C GLN A 133 8.13 -2.41 -16.70
N GLN A 134 8.37 -1.93 -15.48
CA GLN A 134 9.38 -0.90 -15.18
C GLN A 134 10.78 -1.50 -14.96
N CYS A 135 10.90 -2.82 -14.95
CA CYS A 135 12.10 -3.53 -14.53
C CYS A 135 12.78 -4.22 -15.73
N GLU A 136 14.11 -4.36 -15.62
CA GLU A 136 14.97 -5.14 -16.51
C GLU A 136 15.74 -6.18 -15.69
N GLY A 137 16.12 -7.30 -16.31
CA GLY A 137 16.87 -8.39 -15.67
C GLY A 137 15.97 -9.43 -15.04
#